data_AF-A0A735VTD3-F1
#
_entry.id   AF-A0A735VTD3-F1
#
_cell.length_a   1.000
_cell.length_b   1.000
_cell.length_c   1.000
_cell.angle_alpha   90.00
_cell.angle_beta   90.00
_cell.angle_gamma   90.00
#
_symmetry.space_group_name_H-M   'P 1'
#
loop_
_entity.id
_entity.type
_entity.pdbx_description
1 polymer ?
#
loop_
_entity_poly.entity_id
_entity_poly.type
_entity_poly.pdbx_seq_one_letter_code
_entity_poly.pdbx_strand_id
1 'polypeptide(L)'
;KNGQTFRQIAMNWHADHRRWSEHYATNIRRRLEMYVFPDIGDKYIDQIVTEDLLFTLRKVENKGFLEITARLKNYVTGIMRYAVKKQLIKSNPA
;
A
#
# COMPACT_ATOMS: atom_id res chain seq x y z
N LYS A 1 -8.90 20.71 -2.21
CA LYS A 1 -7.74 19.82 -2.50
C LYS A 1 -8.29 18.42 -2.75
N ASN A 2 -8.31 17.94 -4.00
CA ASN A 2 -8.79 16.59 -4.34
C ASN A 2 -7.65 15.57 -4.21
N GLY A 3 -7.19 15.33 -2.98
CA GLY A 3 -6.20 14.27 -2.72
C GLY A 3 -6.89 12.91 -2.67
N GLN A 4 -6.30 11.90 -3.29
CA GLN A 4 -6.73 10.51 -3.09
C GLN A 4 -5.97 9.92 -1.89
N THR A 5 -6.64 9.14 -1.05
CA THR A 5 -5.98 8.47 0.09
C THR A 5 -5.24 7.22 -0.38
N PHE A 6 -4.26 6.76 0.42
CA PHE A 6 -3.57 5.51 0.12
C PHE A 6 -4.54 4.35 -0.09
N ARG A 7 -5.58 4.26 0.75
CA ARG A 7 -6.63 3.24 0.62
C ARG A 7 -7.29 3.27 -0.75
N GLN A 8 -7.65 4.45 -1.25
CA GLN A 8 -8.26 4.59 -2.57
C GLN A 8 -7.31 4.14 -3.68
N ILE A 9 -6.03 4.51 -3.60
CA ILE A 9 -5.04 4.09 -4.61
C ILE A 9 -4.77 2.60 -4.56
N ALA A 10 -4.67 2.04 -3.35
CA ALA A 10 -4.51 0.61 -3.15
C ALA A 10 -5.68 -0.19 -3.74
N MET A 11 -6.92 0.29 -3.57
CA MET A 11 -8.11 -0.32 -4.19
C MET A 11 -8.07 -0.23 -5.72
N ASN A 12 -7.69 0.93 -6.27
CA ASN A 12 -7.57 1.11 -7.71
C ASN A 12 -6.48 0.22 -8.32
N TRP A 13 -5.31 0.13 -7.66
CA TRP A 13 -4.22 -0.75 -8.05
C TRP A 13 -4.64 -2.22 -7.99
N HIS A 14 -5.37 -2.60 -6.93
CA HIS A 14 -5.90 -3.95 -6.76
C HIS A 14 -6.90 -4.32 -7.87
N ALA A 15 -7.81 -3.41 -8.22
CA ALA A 15 -8.78 -3.60 -9.30
C ALA A 15 -8.13 -3.68 -10.70
N ASP A 16 -7.00 -2.99 -10.91
CA ASP A 16 -6.23 -3.03 -12.17
C ASP A 16 -5.53 -4.39 -12.35
N HIS A 17 -5.20 -5.08 -11.25
CA HIS A 17 -4.54 -6.39 -11.26
C HIS A 17 -5.52 -7.56 -11.45
N ARG A 18 -6.18 -7.58 -12.61
CA ARG A 18 -7.14 -8.63 -13.02
C ARG A 18 -6.55 -10.04 -13.20
N ARG A 19 -5.23 -10.19 -13.16
CA ARG A 19 -4.53 -11.47 -13.30
C ARG A 19 -4.54 -12.32 -12.03
N TRP A 20 -4.91 -11.76 -10.88
CA TRP A 20 -4.97 -12.51 -9.63
C TRP A 20 -6.28 -13.28 -9.51
N SER A 21 -6.18 -14.53 -9.07
CA SER A 21 -7.36 -15.31 -8.66
C SER A 21 -8.08 -14.60 -7.52
N GLU A 22 -9.41 -14.71 -7.46
CA GLU A 22 -10.26 -14.02 -6.47
C GLU A 22 -9.79 -14.26 -5.02
N HIS A 23 -9.40 -15.49 -4.70
CA HIS A 23 -8.88 -15.85 -3.39
C HIS A 23 -7.56 -15.11 -3.06
N TYR A 24 -6.63 -15.04 -4.03
CA TYR A 24 -5.34 -14.35 -3.84
C TYR A 24 -5.53 -12.84 -3.72
N ALA A 25 -6.38 -12.26 -4.58
CA ALA A 25 -6.76 -10.86 -4.53
C ALA A 25 -7.39 -10.50 -3.18
N THR A 26 -8.33 -11.30 -2.68
CA THR A 26 -8.96 -11.10 -1.37
C THR A 26 -7.94 -11.16 -0.22
N ASN A 27 -6.99 -12.10 -0.29
CA ASN A 27 -5.95 -12.22 0.72
C ASN A 27 -5.02 -10.99 0.75
N ILE A 28 -4.61 -10.47 -0.41
CA ILE A 28 -3.83 -9.23 -0.50
C ILE A 28 -4.61 -8.06 0.12
N ARG A 29 -5.88 -7.90 -0.26
CA ARG A 29 -6.74 -6.84 0.26
C ARG A 29 -6.84 -6.91 1.79
N ARG A 30 -7.12 -8.08 2.35
CA ARG A 30 -7.19 -8.28 3.81
C ARG A 30 -5.88 -7.95 4.52
N ARG A 31 -4.73 -8.32 3.93
CA ARG A 31 -3.41 -7.98 4.49
C ARG A 31 -3.19 -6.46 4.50
N LEU A 32 -3.54 -5.76 3.43
CA LEU A 32 -3.47 -4.31 3.38
C LEU A 32 -4.41 -3.67 4.42
N GLU A 33 -5.63 -4.18 4.55
CA GLU A 33 -6.62 -3.71 5.53
C GLU A 33 -6.17 -3.91 6.99
N MET A 34 -5.50 -5.02 7.28
CA MET A 34 -5.08 -5.38 8.63
C MET A 34 -3.77 -4.70 9.06
N TYR A 35 -2.83 -4.53 8.13
CA TYR A 35 -1.47 -4.11 8.47
C TYR A 35 -1.09 -2.72 7.96
N VAL A 36 -1.66 -2.25 6.85
CA VAL A 36 -1.23 -1.01 6.19
C VAL A 36 -2.23 0.12 6.39
N PHE A 37 -3.52 -0.17 6.20
CA PHE A 37 -4.56 0.85 6.30
C PHE A 37 -4.75 1.48 7.68
N PRO A 38 -4.50 0.80 8.82
CA PRO A 38 -4.58 1.42 10.13
C PRO A 38 -3.57 2.55 10.34
N ASP A 39 -2.41 2.49 9.66
CA ASP A 39 -1.31 3.45 9.85
C ASP A 39 -1.30 4.54 8.75
N ILE A 40 -1.46 4.16 7.48
CA ILE A 40 -1.36 5.10 6.34
C ILE A 40 -2.59 5.12 5.43
N GLY A 41 -3.61 4.30 5.70
CA GLY A 41 -4.75 4.13 4.78
C GLY A 41 -5.58 5.39 4.56
N ASP A 42 -5.73 6.20 5.61
CA ASP A 42 -6.48 7.45 5.59
C ASP A 42 -5.63 8.65 5.15
N LYS A 43 -4.29 8.50 5.16
CA LYS A 43 -3.39 9.57 4.71
C LYS A 43 -3.53 9.79 3.20
N TYR A 44 -3.44 11.06 2.80
CA TYR A 44 -3.34 11.41 1.39
C TYR A 44 -2.06 10.85 0.80
N ILE A 45 -2.15 10.31 -0.41
CA ILE A 45 -1.02 9.69 -1.10
C ILE A 45 0.16 10.65 -1.30
N ASP A 46 -0.09 11.95 -1.41
CA ASP A 46 0.95 12.98 -1.55
C ASP A 46 1.67 13.33 -0.25
N GLN A 47 1.06 12.99 0.90
CA GLN A 47 1.62 13.25 2.23
C GLN A 47 2.38 12.06 2.80
N ILE A 48 2.34 10.91 2.12
CA ILE A 48 3.00 9.70 2.59
C ILE A 48 4.48 9.80 2.28
N VAL A 49 5.29 9.81 3.34
CA VAL A 49 6.75 9.81 3.24
C VAL A 49 7.30 8.41 3.51
N THR A 50 8.56 8.20 3.16
CA THR A 50 9.26 6.92 3.36
C THR A 50 9.21 6.45 4.83
N GLU A 51 9.27 7.39 5.78
CA GLU A 51 9.22 7.09 7.22
C GLU A 51 7.91 6.41 7.63
N ASP A 52 6.76 6.85 7.10
CA ASP A 52 5.45 6.25 7.37
C ASP A 52 5.40 4.79 6.90
N LEU A 53 5.99 4.52 5.73
CA LEU A 53 6.06 3.17 5.17
C LEU A 53 6.95 2.27 6.04
N LEU A 54 8.12 2.77 6.46
CA LEU A 54 9.04 2.05 7.33
C LEU A 54 8.42 1.76 8.70
N PHE A 55 7.71 2.71 9.28
CA PHE A 55 7.02 2.54 10.55
C PHE A 55 5.98 1.42 10.47
N THR A 56 5.16 1.44 9.41
CA THR A 56 4.15 0.41 9.14
C THR A 56 4.78 -0.97 8.98
N LEU A 57 5.86 -1.08 8.19
CA LEU A 57 6.56 -2.35 7.96
C LEU A 57 7.23 -2.87 9.24
N ARG A 58 7.88 -2.01 10.03
CA ARG A 58 8.50 -2.38 11.32
C ARG A 58 7.46 -2.91 12.31
N LYS A 59 6.24 -2.38 12.30
CA LYS A 59 5.13 -2.88 13.13
C LYS A 59 4.79 -4.34 12.83
N VAL A 60 4.79 -4.73 11.55
CA VAL A 60 4.53 -6.11 11.11
C VAL A 60 5.72 -7.01 11.39
N GLU A 61 6.93 -6.50 11.18
CA GLU A 61 8.18 -7.18 11.50
C GLU A 61 8.30 -7.52 12.99
N ASN A 62 7.97 -6.58 13.89
CA ASN A 62 7.97 -6.80 15.33
C ASN A 62 6.97 -7.88 15.79
N LYS A 63 5.93 -8.15 15.01
CA LYS A 63 4.99 -9.26 15.27
C LYS A 63 5.55 -10.63 14.86
N GLY A 64 6.76 -10.69 14.29
CA GLY A 64 7.43 -11.92 13.85
C GLY A 64 7.08 -12.35 12.42
N PHE A 65 6.31 -11.55 11.67
CA PHE A 65 5.83 -11.93 10.33
C PHE A 65 6.77 -11.47 9.20
N LEU A 66 8.03 -11.93 9.22
CA LEU A 66 9.08 -11.50 8.27
C LEU A 66 8.69 -11.67 6.80
N GLU A 67 8.14 -12.83 6.43
CA GLU A 67 7.69 -13.09 5.06
C GLU A 67 6.53 -12.17 4.63
N ILE A 68 5.63 -11.84 5.57
CA ILE A 68 4.51 -10.94 5.30
C ILE A 68 5.03 -9.52 5.10
N THR A 69 5.98 -9.07 5.93
CA THR A 69 6.63 -7.76 5.79
C THR A 69 7.27 -7.59 4.41
N ALA A 70 8.02 -8.59 3.95
CA ALA A 70 8.64 -8.55 2.62
C ALA A 70 7.59 -8.44 1.50
N ARG A 71 6.47 -9.16 1.59
CA ARG A 71 5.38 -9.05 0.62
C ARG A 71 4.66 -7.71 0.70
N LEU A 72 4.39 -7.21 1.90
CA LEU A 72 3.77 -5.89 2.12
C LEU A 72 4.62 -4.78 1.53
N LYS A 73 5.95 -4.83 1.70
CA LYS A 73 6.87 -3.89 1.07
C LYS A 73 6.71 -3.87 -0.45
N ASN A 74 6.67 -5.04 -1.09
CA ASN A 74 6.45 -5.14 -2.53
C ASN A 74 5.09 -4.56 -2.96
N TYR A 75 4.01 -4.83 -2.21
CA TYR A 75 2.69 -4.28 -2.51
C TYR A 75 2.66 -2.76 -2.38
N VAL A 76 3.20 -2.23 -1.28
CA VAL A 76 3.30 -0.79 -1.03
C VAL A 76 4.10 -0.10 -2.14
N THR A 77 5.29 -0.61 -2.49
CA THR A 77 6.08 -0.05 -3.61
C THR A 77 5.30 -0.11 -4.93
N GLY A 78 4.57 -1.19 -5.20
CA GLY A 78 3.71 -1.31 -6.38
C GLY A 78 2.59 -0.25 -6.42
N ILE A 79 1.93 -0.03 -5.29
CA ILE A 79 0.86 0.97 -5.13
C ILE A 79 1.41 2.39 -5.30
N MET A 80 2.57 2.70 -4.71
CA MET A 80 3.20 4.03 -4.85
C MET A 80 3.66 4.28 -6.29
N ARG A 81 4.24 3.29 -6.97
CA ARG A 81 4.57 3.40 -8.41
C ARG A 81 3.31 3.57 -9.27
N TYR A 82 2.21 2.93 -8.91
CA TYR A 82 0.93 3.13 -9.58
C TYR A 82 0.39 4.56 -9.37
N ALA A 83 0.54 5.12 -8.17
CA ALA A 83 0.18 6.52 -7.89
C ALA A 83 0.98 7.50 -8.76
N VAL A 84 2.30 7.30 -8.90
CA VAL A 84 3.14 8.10 -9.82
C VAL A 84 2.67 7.95 -11.25
N LYS A 85 2.41 6.73 -11.72
CA LYS A 85 1.95 6.47 -13.10
C LYS A 85 0.63 7.18 -13.42
N LYS A 86 -0.26 7.29 -12.43
CA LYS A 86 -1.55 8.01 -12.55
C LYS A 86 -1.42 9.53 -12.37
N GLN A 87 -0.18 10.04 -12.22
CA GLN A 87 0.13 11.46 -12.00
C GLN A 87 -0.54 12.04 -10.74
N LEU A 88 -0.84 11.19 -9.77
CA LEU A 88 -1.47 11.58 -8.51
C LEU A 88 -0.45 12.14 -7.52
N ILE A 89 0.81 11.75 -7.68
CA ILE A 89 1.97 12.27 -6.94
C ILE A 89 3.09 12.60 -7.93
N LYS A 90 3.87 13.64 -7.63
CA LYS A 90 4.94 14.13 -8.52
C LYS A 90 6.20 13.24 -8.55
N SER A 91 6.48 12.49 -7.47
CA SER A 91 7.61 11.55 -7.37
C SER A 91 7.28 10.36 -6.46
N ASN A 92 7.96 9.23 -6.66
CA ASN A 92 7.86 8.03 -5.82
C ASN A 92 8.74 8.17 -4.55
N PRO A 93 8.19 8.22 -3.33
CA PRO A 93 8.97 8.23 -2.09
C PRO A 93 9.29 6.82 -1.55
N ALA A 94 8.91 5.73 -2.26
CA ALA A 94 9.10 4.34 -1.84
C ALA A 94 10.25 3.62 -2.52
#